data_AF-A0A843CGC3-F1
#
_entry.id   AF-A0A843CGC3-F1
#
_cell.length_a   1.000
_cell.length_b   1.000
_cell.length_c   1.000
_cell.angle_alpha   90.00
_cell.angle_beta   90.00
_cell.angle_gamma   90.00
#
_symmetry.space_group_name_H-M   'P 1'
#
loop_
_entity.id
_entity.type
_entity.pdbx_description
1 polymer ?
#
loop_
_entity_poly.entity_id
_entity_poly.type
_entity_poly.pdbx_seq_one_letter_code
_entity_poly.pdbx_strand_id
1 'polypeptide(L)'
;MSEIRPGIKELKDVGYRVILKNDDGSPRLVWRCFVNEGQYGKFISIAQHWVRKMEGEKIVESDWAKKSFNFSYDKEKALATWNSVGELLKEALGASASADLEREVEEEFGEELEGIEEDL
;
A
#
# COMPACT_ATOMS: atom_id res chain seq x y z
N MET A 1 3.76 -16.81 28.16
CA MET A 1 4.37 -17.27 26.90
C MET A 1 4.92 -16.05 26.18
N SER A 2 6.24 -15.94 26.02
CA SER A 2 6.86 -14.80 25.36
C SER A 2 6.70 -14.97 23.86
N GLU A 3 5.79 -14.22 23.24
CA GLU A 3 5.73 -14.07 21.80
C GLU A 3 6.99 -13.32 21.35
N ILE A 4 8.05 -14.06 21.05
CA ILE A 4 9.23 -13.53 20.37
C ILE A 4 8.73 -13.10 19.00
N ARG A 5 8.37 -11.81 18.86
CA ARG A 5 8.10 -11.23 17.54
C ARG A 5 9.32 -11.56 16.68
N PRO A 6 9.17 -12.31 15.57
CA PRO A 6 10.30 -12.59 14.71
C PRO A 6 10.89 -11.25 14.27
N GLY A 7 12.14 -10.98 14.66
CA GLY A 7 12.77 -9.68 14.48
C GLY A 7 13.01 -9.41 13.00
N ILE A 8 12.05 -8.74 12.36
CA ILE A 8 12.23 -8.21 11.01
C ILE A 8 13.14 -6.99 11.13
N LYS A 9 14.29 -7.05 10.45
CA LYS A 9 15.25 -5.94 10.38
C LYS A 9 15.16 -5.28 9.02
N GLU A 10 15.01 -3.96 9.00
CA GLU A 10 15.19 -3.18 7.78
C GLU A 10 16.68 -3.12 7.40
N LEU A 11 16.99 -3.53 6.17
CA LEU A 11 18.33 -3.44 5.60
C LEU A 11 18.52 -2.18 4.75
N LYS A 12 17.47 -1.74 4.06
CA LYS A 12 17.54 -0.59 3.14
C LYS A 12 16.16 0.01 2.88
N ASP A 13 16.03 1.32 3.04
CA ASP A 13 14.97 2.13 2.44
C ASP A 13 15.32 2.45 0.97
N VAL A 14 14.47 2.00 0.04
CA VAL A 14 14.62 2.21 -1.40
C VAL A 14 14.00 3.55 -1.83
N GLY A 15 13.08 4.09 -1.03
CA GLY A 15 12.34 5.31 -1.31
C GLY A 15 10.84 5.04 -1.44
N TYR A 16 10.14 5.96 -2.11
CA TYR A 16 8.68 5.97 -2.14
C TYR A 16 8.07 6.36 -3.49
N ARG A 17 6.78 6.08 -3.65
CA ARG A 17 5.93 6.55 -4.74
C ARG A 17 4.64 7.14 -4.18
N VAL A 18 4.26 8.31 -4.68
CA VAL A 18 3.08 9.05 -4.20
C VAL A 18 1.81 8.44 -4.79
N ILE A 19 0.82 8.21 -3.92
CA ILE A 19 -0.52 7.74 -4.27
C ILE A 19 -1.48 8.92 -4.25
N LEU A 20 -1.48 9.67 -3.15
CA LEU A 20 -2.30 10.88 -2.98
C LEU A 20 -1.42 12.06 -2.60
N LYS A 21 -1.78 13.23 -3.11
CA LYS A 21 -1.20 14.52 -2.75
C LYS A 21 -2.21 15.33 -1.94
N ASN A 22 -1.71 16.25 -1.13
CA ASN A 22 -2.49 17.33 -0.56
C ASN A 22 -2.72 18.43 -1.63
N ASP A 23 -3.56 19.41 -1.31
CA ASP A 23 -3.90 20.51 -2.21
C ASP A 23 -2.69 21.40 -2.53
N ASP A 24 -1.72 21.48 -1.63
CA ASP A 24 -0.44 22.18 -1.81
C ASP A 24 0.56 21.39 -2.69
N GLY A 25 0.16 20.22 -3.19
CA GLY A 25 0.99 19.33 -4.02
C GLY A 25 1.95 18.43 -3.23
N SER A 26 2.01 18.56 -1.90
CA SER A 26 2.86 17.72 -1.06
C SER A 26 2.32 16.28 -0.99
N PRO A 27 3.17 15.26 -0.79
CA PRO A 27 2.71 13.88 -0.64
C PRO A 27 1.86 13.70 0.62
N ARG A 28 0.66 13.11 0.49
CA ARG A 28 -0.22 12.76 1.61
C ARG A 28 -0.14 11.28 1.96
N LEU A 29 -0.20 10.43 0.93
CA LEU A 29 -0.22 8.97 1.05
C LEU A 29 0.76 8.38 0.04
N VAL A 30 1.65 7.51 0.51
CA VAL A 30 2.73 6.95 -0.31
C VAL A 30 2.85 5.44 -0.15
N TRP A 31 3.39 4.78 -1.16
CA TRP A 31 4.02 3.47 -1.03
C TRP A 31 5.50 3.66 -0.73
N ARG A 32 5.99 3.17 0.41
CA ARG A 32 7.42 3.08 0.74
C ARG A 32 7.92 1.67 0.48
N CYS A 33 9.12 1.56 -0.08
CA CYS A 33 9.74 0.29 -0.44
C CYS A 33 10.97 0.04 0.43
N PHE A 34 10.98 -1.09 1.12
CA PHE A 34 12.03 -1.50 2.03
C PHE A 34 12.57 -2.87 1.64
N VAL A 35 13.89 -3.05 1.77
CA VAL A 35 14.50 -4.38 1.78
C VAL A 35 14.68 -4.77 3.22
N ASN A 36 14.10 -5.90 3.61
CA ASN A 36 14.08 -6.41 4.97
C ASN A 36 14.74 -7.79 5.04
N GLU A 37 15.16 -8.17 6.25
CA GLU A 37 15.63 -9.51 6.58
C GLU A 37 14.83 -10.04 7.77
N GLY A 38 14.15 -11.16 7.55
CA GLY A 38 13.40 -11.87 8.59
C GLY A 38 13.95 -13.27 8.79
N GLN A 39 13.23 -14.09 9.56
CA GLN A 39 13.65 -15.46 9.88
C GLN A 39 13.76 -16.38 8.65
N TYR A 40 13.05 -16.07 7.57
CA TYR A 40 13.04 -16.84 6.32
C TYR A 40 13.98 -16.24 5.25
N GLY A 41 14.83 -15.28 5.62
CA GLY A 41 15.76 -14.61 4.73
C GLY A 41 15.30 -13.22 4.29
N LYS A 42 15.93 -12.72 3.21
CA LYS A 42 15.67 -11.38 2.66
C LYS A 42 14.38 -11.34 1.87
N PHE A 43 13.65 -10.23 2.00
CA PHE A 43 12.43 -9.96 1.25
C PHE A 43 12.27 -8.46 1.01
N ILE A 44 11.44 -8.11 0.04
CA ILE A 44 11.09 -6.72 -0.27
C ILE A 44 9.70 -6.46 0.29
N SER A 45 9.52 -5.38 1.03
CA SER A 45 8.23 -4.94 1.54
C SER A 45 7.86 -3.59 0.93
N ILE A 46 6.69 -3.51 0.31
CA ILE A 46 6.10 -2.26 -0.15
C ILE A 46 4.93 -1.95 0.77
N ALA A 47 5.11 -0.99 1.67
CA ALA A 47 4.14 -0.64 2.70
C ALA A 47 3.52 0.73 2.43
N GLN A 48 2.24 0.88 2.76
CA GLN A 48 1.53 2.14 2.64
C GLN A 48 1.79 2.99 3.88
N HIS A 49 2.08 4.27 3.67
CA HIS A 49 2.36 5.20 4.77
C HIS A 49 1.64 6.53 4.57
N TRP A 50 1.04 7.05 5.65
CA TRP A 50 0.59 8.42 5.74
C TRP A 50 1.78 9.31 6.04
N VAL A 51 2.00 10.32 5.21
CA VAL A 51 3.11 11.26 5.40
C VAL A 51 2.71 12.27 6.47
N ARG A 52 3.52 12.38 7.53
CA ARG A 52 3.33 13.37 8.60
C ARG A 52 4.22 14.58 8.44
N LYS A 53 5.48 14.34 8.08
CA LYS A 53 6.47 15.40 7.92
C LYS A 53 7.46 15.09 6.81
N MET A 54 7.71 16.11 5.99
CA MET A 54 8.70 16.11 4.92
C MET A 54 9.81 17.12 5.23
N GLU A 55 11.05 16.78 4.89
CA GLU A 55 12.17 17.72 4.80
C GLU A 55 12.78 17.63 3.40
N GLY A 56 12.45 18.62 2.57
CA GLY A 56 12.73 18.57 1.13
C GLY A 56 12.01 17.38 0.48
N GLU A 57 12.78 16.49 -0.14
CA GLU A 57 12.26 15.30 -0.82
C GLU A 57 12.18 14.06 0.09
N LYS A 58 12.62 14.16 1.35
CA LYS A 58 12.68 13.03 2.29
C LYS A 58 11.50 13.05 3.26
N ILE A 59 10.89 11.88 3.44
CA ILE A 59 9.92 11.63 4.50
C ILE A 59 10.69 11.44 5.80
N VAL A 60 10.54 12.37 6.74
CA VAL A 60 11.18 12.29 8.06
C VAL A 60 10.27 11.58 9.06
N GLU A 61 8.96 11.74 8.90
CA GLU A 61 7.97 11.13 9.77
C GLU A 61 6.78 10.62 8.97
N SER A 62 6.37 9.38 9.25
CA SER A 62 5.24 8.75 8.59
C SER A 62 4.65 7.64 9.45
N ASP A 63 3.32 7.49 9.36
CA ASP A 63 2.60 6.40 10.03
C ASP A 63 2.29 5.28 9.06
N TRP A 64 2.40 4.03 9.51
CA TRP A 64 2.01 2.87 8.71
C TRP A 64 0.49 2.83 8.51
N ALA A 65 0.05 2.78 7.26
CA ALA A 65 -1.35 2.78 6.85
C ALA A 65 -1.94 1.35 6.72
N LYS A 66 -1.38 0.37 7.44
CA LYS A 66 -1.84 -1.03 7.56
C LYS A 66 -1.84 -1.90 6.30
N LYS A 67 -1.54 -1.35 5.12
CA LYS A 67 -1.42 -2.13 3.88
C LYS A 67 0.04 -2.36 3.52
N SER A 68 0.38 -3.59 3.15
CA SER A 68 1.72 -3.92 2.67
C SER A 68 1.68 -5.11 1.71
N PHE A 69 2.59 -5.12 0.75
CA PHE A 69 2.88 -6.24 -0.11
C PHE A 69 4.29 -6.73 0.15
N ASN A 70 4.48 -8.03 0.29
CA ASN A 70 5.79 -8.63 0.49
C ASN A 70 6.14 -9.47 -0.73
N PHE A 71 7.36 -9.29 -1.23
CA PHE A 71 7.90 -9.98 -2.38
C PHE A 71 9.18 -10.71 -1.99
N SER A 72 9.49 -11.78 -2.71
CA SER A 72 10.80 -12.41 -2.60
C SER A 72 11.92 -11.42 -2.92
N TYR A 73 13.10 -11.59 -2.31
CA TYR A 73 14.29 -10.86 -2.76
C TYR A 73 14.85 -11.41 -4.09
N ASP A 74 14.40 -12.58 -4.52
CA ASP A 74 14.68 -13.11 -5.86
C ASP A 74 13.93 -12.28 -6.92
N LYS A 75 14.69 -11.74 -7.89
CA LYS A 75 14.18 -10.81 -8.90
C LYS A 75 13.10 -11.45 -9.78
N GLU A 76 13.31 -12.67 -10.24
CA GLU A 76 12.40 -13.34 -11.17
C GLU A 76 11.08 -13.64 -10.48
N LYS A 77 11.14 -14.18 -9.25
CA LYS A 77 9.94 -14.44 -8.44
C LYS A 77 9.19 -13.16 -8.10
N ALA A 78 9.89 -12.10 -7.69
CA ALA A 78 9.25 -10.82 -7.37
C ALA A 78 8.49 -10.24 -8.56
N LEU A 79 9.10 -10.24 -9.75
CA LEU A 79 8.47 -9.74 -10.97
C LEU A 79 7.32 -10.64 -11.44
N ALA A 80 7.45 -11.97 -11.32
CA ALA A 80 6.37 -12.89 -11.63
C ALA A 80 5.14 -12.64 -10.73
N THR A 81 5.34 -12.47 -9.41
CA THR A 81 4.26 -12.10 -8.48
C THR A 81 3.63 -10.77 -8.86
N TRP A 82 4.43 -9.75 -9.17
CA TRP A 82 3.90 -8.43 -9.56
C TRP A 82 3.08 -8.50 -10.86
N ASN A 83 3.57 -9.22 -11.86
CA ASN A 83 2.88 -9.38 -13.14
C ASN A 83 1.53 -10.08 -12.96
N SER A 84 1.49 -11.17 -12.18
CA SER A 84 0.23 -11.87 -11.87
C SER A 84 -0.78 -10.98 -11.15
N VAL A 85 -0.34 -10.17 -10.17
CA VAL A 85 -1.20 -9.16 -9.52
C VAL A 85 -1.71 -8.14 -10.53
N GLY A 86 -0.84 -7.66 -11.42
CA GLY A 86 -1.20 -6.70 -12.47
C GLY A 86 -2.17 -7.26 -13.51
N GLU A 87 -2.06 -8.55 -13.85
CA GLU A 87 -2.99 -9.26 -14.74
C GLU A 87 -4.39 -9.36 -14.11
N LEU A 88 -4.48 -9.79 -12.85
CA LEU A 88 -5.75 -9.85 -12.12
C LEU A 88 -6.42 -8.46 -12.02
N LEU A 89 -5.64 -7.41 -11.76
CA LEU A 89 -6.16 -6.03 -11.74
C LEU A 89 -6.70 -5.60 -13.10
N LYS A 90 -6.01 -5.94 -14.19
CA LYS A 90 -6.46 -5.64 -15.55
C LYS A 90 -7.73 -6.40 -15.90
N GLU A 91 -7.84 -7.66 -15.50
CA GLU A 91 -9.04 -8.46 -15.73
C GLU A 91 -10.24 -7.89 -14.98
N ALA A 92 -10.07 -7.52 -13.70
CA ALA A 92 -11.14 -6.91 -12.92
C ALA A 92 -11.63 -5.57 -13.53
N LEU A 93 -10.70 -4.70 -13.96
CA LEU A 93 -11.02 -3.41 -14.56
C LEU A 93 -11.43 -3.51 -16.04
N GLY A 94 -11.05 -4.58 -16.74
CA GLY A 94 -11.46 -4.86 -18.11
C GLY A 94 -12.85 -5.49 -18.17
N ALA A 95 -13.23 -6.26 -17.13
CA ALA A 95 -14.56 -6.83 -16.96
C ALA A 95 -15.61 -5.76 -16.58
N SER A 96 -15.22 -4.62 -16.02
CA SER A 96 -16.13 -3.54 -15.63
C SER A 96 -16.61 -2.64 -16.77
N ALA A 97 -16.29 -2.96 -18.04
CA ALA A 97 -16.88 -2.27 -19.20
C ALA A 97 -18.31 -2.73 -19.52
N SER A 98 -18.85 -3.73 -18.80
CA SER A 98 -20.28 -4.04 -18.78
C SER A 98 -20.93 -3.35 -17.58
N ALA A 99 -21.94 -2.53 -17.86
CA ALA A 99 -22.68 -1.61 -16.99
C ALA A 99 -23.27 -2.15 -15.65
N ASP A 100 -22.95 -3.37 -15.24
CA ASP A 100 -23.45 -3.99 -14.00
C ASP A 100 -22.60 -3.64 -12.76
N LEU A 101 -21.29 -3.37 -12.90
CA LEU A 101 -20.40 -3.14 -11.76
C LEU A 101 -20.58 -1.77 -11.09
N GLU A 102 -20.99 -0.74 -11.84
CA GLU A 102 -21.23 0.59 -11.28
C GLU A 102 -22.45 0.59 -10.33
N ARG A 103 -23.43 -0.30 -10.57
CA ARG A 103 -24.61 -0.43 -9.72
C ARG A 103 -24.32 -1.14 -8.39
N GLU A 104 -23.43 -2.13 -8.39
CA GLU A 104 -23.05 -2.88 -7.17
C GLU A 104 -22.15 -2.05 -6.23
N VAL A 105 -21.30 -1.17 -6.76
CA VAL A 105 -20.43 -0.30 -5.93
C VAL A 105 -21.24 0.80 -5.23
N GLU A 106 -22.29 1.33 -5.86
CA GLU A 106 -23.20 2.29 -5.25
C GLU A 106 -24.03 1.67 -4.11
N GLU A 107 -24.42 0.40 -4.24
CA GLU A 107 -25.14 -0.36 -3.20
C GLU A 107 -24.23 -0.77 -2.02
N GLU A 108 -22.98 -1.19 -2.24
CA GLU A 108 -22.08 -1.62 -1.14
C GLU A 108 -21.37 -0.45 -0.41
N PHE A 109 -21.16 0.71 -1.06
CA PHE A 109 -20.48 1.87 -0.45
C PHE A 109 -21.39 3.05 -0.13
N GLY A 110 -22.65 3.06 -0.60
CA GLY A 110 -23.62 4.11 -0.29
C GLY A 110 -24.05 4.13 1.18
N GLU A 111 -24.12 2.97 1.83
CA GLU A 111 -24.55 2.87 3.24
C GLU A 111 -23.44 3.21 4.26
N GLU A 112 -22.15 3.17 3.90
CA GLU A 112 -21.04 3.49 4.83
C GLU A 112 -20.69 4.99 4.92
N LEU A 113 -21.22 5.84 4.03
CA LEU A 113 -20.89 7.28 3.98
C LEU A 113 -21.93 8.19 4.65
N GLU A 114 -23.16 7.73 4.91
CA GLU A 114 -24.20 8.54 5.56
C GLU A 114 -24.08 8.60 7.11
N GLY A 115 -23.10 7.92 7.71
CA GLY A 115 -22.97 7.80 9.17
C GLY A 115 -21.95 8.74 9.86
N ILE A 116 -21.25 9.63 9.14
CA ILE A 116 -20.18 10.49 9.70
C ILE A 116 -20.45 11.98 9.41
N GLU A 117 -21.71 12.44 9.50
CA GLU A 117 -22.03 13.88 9.42
C GLU A 117 -22.90 14.42 10.57
N GLU A 118 -23.00 13.73 11.71
CA GLU A 118 -23.57 14.33 12.93
C GLU A 118 -22.73 14.00 14.16
N ASP A 119 -21.66 14.78 14.40
CA ASP A 119 -21.22 15.17 15.75
C ASP A 119 -19.99 16.11 15.65
N LEU A 120 -20.26 17.39 15.39
CA LEU A 120 -19.32 18.50 15.65
C LEU A 120 -20.08 19.79 16.00
#